data_AF-A0A9P5T9N2-F1
#
_entry.id   AF-A0A9P5T9N2-F1
#
_cell.length_a   1.000
_cell.length_b   1.000
_cell.length_c   1.000
_cell.angle_alpha   90.00
_cell.angle_beta   90.00
_cell.angle_gamma   90.00
#
_symmetry.space_group_name_H-M   'P 1'
#
loop_
_entity.id
_entity.type
_entity.pdbx_description
1 polymer ?
#
loop_
_entity_poly.entity_id
_entity_poly.type
_entity_poly.pdbx_seq_one_letter_code
_entity_poly.pdbx_strand_id
1 'polypeptide(L)'
;MLIERGADVIAQNEDGETPLHLASQEGEVEAVRMLLKHGADINTQNKYGLTPFDLALQGGLEEVTCVLLQHGADPGDPLPSGTVLQTPPPHPIAM
;
A
#
# COMPACT_ATOMS: atom_id res chain seq x y z
N MET A 1 -1.66 -4.70 -22.62
CA MET A 1 -2.00 -4.78 -21.17
C MET A 1 -2.92 -3.62 -20.78
N LEU A 2 -3.68 -3.70 -19.67
CA LEU A 2 -4.56 -2.59 -19.22
C LEU A 2 -3.77 -1.31 -18.88
N ILE A 3 -2.54 -1.44 -18.38
CA ILE A 3 -1.67 -0.31 -17.99
C ILE A 3 -1.22 0.51 -19.21
N GLU A 4 -1.05 -0.10 -20.38
CA GLU A 4 -0.73 0.62 -21.63
C GLU A 4 -1.91 1.45 -22.17
N ARG A 5 -3.12 1.26 -21.64
CA ARG A 5 -4.32 2.02 -22.01
C ARG A 5 -4.62 3.18 -21.05
N GLY A 6 -3.70 3.51 -20.16
CA GLY A 6 -3.90 4.58 -19.17
C GLY A 6 -4.72 4.13 -17.97
N ALA A 7 -4.61 2.86 -17.56
CA ALA A 7 -5.09 2.45 -16.25
C ALA A 7 -4.39 3.31 -15.20
N ASP A 8 -5.19 3.97 -14.37
CA ASP A 8 -4.70 4.94 -13.42
C ASP A 8 -3.99 4.21 -12.28
N VAL A 9 -2.66 4.20 -12.32
CA VAL A 9 -1.82 3.49 -11.33
C VAL A 9 -1.91 4.10 -9.93
N ILE A 10 -2.52 5.28 -9.81
CA ILE A 10 -2.81 5.97 -8.55
C ILE A 10 -4.27 5.83 -8.10
N ALA A 11 -5.14 5.15 -8.86
CA ALA A 11 -6.53 4.98 -8.45
C ALA A 11 -6.62 4.22 -7.13
N GLN A 12 -7.44 4.72 -6.21
CA GLN A 12 -7.69 4.09 -4.92
C GLN A 12 -9.10 3.50 -4.86
N ASN A 13 -9.24 2.32 -4.26
CA ASN A 13 -10.54 1.76 -3.95
C ASN A 13 -11.16 2.42 -2.69
N GLU A 14 -12.30 1.91 -2.22
CA GLU A 14 -12.98 2.41 -1.02
C GLU A 14 -12.14 2.26 0.26
N ASP A 15 -11.12 1.40 0.28
CA ASP A 15 -10.19 1.21 1.40
C ASP A 15 -8.92 2.07 1.25
N GLY A 16 -8.81 2.88 0.21
CA GLY A 16 -7.60 3.67 -0.08
C GLY A 16 -6.48 2.85 -0.72
N GLU A 17 -6.75 1.61 -1.12
CA GLU A 17 -5.77 0.72 -1.71
C GLU A 17 -5.58 1.03 -3.19
N THR A 18 -4.32 1.19 -3.58
CA THR A 18 -3.90 1.30 -4.98
C THR A 18 -3.75 -0.08 -5.61
N PRO A 19 -3.62 -0.19 -6.96
CA PRO A 19 -3.27 -1.45 -7.60
C PRO A 19 -2.01 -2.10 -7.02
N LEU A 20 -1.07 -1.30 -6.50
CA LEU A 20 0.16 -1.80 -5.88
C LEU A 20 -0.11 -2.47 -4.52
N HIS A 21 -1.07 -1.99 -3.73
CA HIS A 21 -1.50 -2.65 -2.50
C HIS A 21 -2.09 -4.02 -2.81
N LEU A 22 -3.03 -4.08 -3.76
CA LEU A 22 -3.69 -5.32 -4.16
C LEU A 22 -2.68 -6.34 -4.70
N ALA A 23 -1.79 -5.93 -5.61
CA ALA A 23 -0.75 -6.81 -6.14
C ALA A 23 0.21 -7.31 -5.05
N SER A 24 0.50 -6.47 -4.05
CA SER A 24 1.39 -6.84 -2.95
C SER A 24 0.75 -7.77 -1.94
N GLN A 25 -0.56 -7.63 -1.70
CA GLN A 25 -1.34 -8.54 -0.85
C GLN A 25 -1.53 -9.92 -1.50
N GLU A 26 -1.74 -9.97 -2.82
CA GLU A 26 -1.96 -11.23 -3.56
C GLU A 26 -0.65 -11.97 -3.90
N GLY A 27 0.51 -11.36 -3.69
CA GLY A 27 1.80 -11.98 -4.03
C GLY A 27 2.16 -11.92 -5.52
N GLU A 28 1.50 -11.04 -6.28
CA GLU A 28 1.64 -10.93 -7.74
C GLU A 28 2.90 -10.15 -8.13
N VAL A 29 4.05 -10.81 -8.06
CA VAL A 29 5.37 -10.18 -8.22
C VAL A 29 5.54 -9.46 -9.56
N GLU A 30 5.03 -10.03 -10.65
CA GLU A 30 5.09 -9.41 -11.97
C GLU A 30 4.20 -8.16 -12.07
N ALA A 31 3.03 -8.18 -11.42
CA ALA A 31 2.17 -7.01 -11.34
C ALA A 31 2.82 -5.89 -10.53
N VAL A 32 3.45 -6.23 -9.39
CA VAL A 32 4.24 -5.28 -8.57
C VAL A 32 5.35 -4.62 -9.39
N ARG A 33 6.18 -5.43 -10.08
CA ARG A 33 7.26 -4.91 -10.95
C ARG A 33 6.72 -3.99 -12.04
N MET A 34 5.63 -4.38 -12.70
CA MET A 34 5.01 -3.58 -13.75
C MET A 34 4.48 -2.24 -13.20
N LEU A 35 3.77 -2.26 -12.07
CA LEU A 35 3.21 -1.06 -11.44
C LEU A 35 4.30 -0.07 -11.03
N LEU A 36 5.38 -0.55 -10.40
CA LEU A 36 6.53 0.28 -10.04
C LEU A 36 7.20 0.90 -11.27
N LYS A 37 7.37 0.12 -12.33
CA LYS A 37 7.92 0.63 -13.61
C LYS A 37 7.04 1.72 -14.23
N HIS A 38 5.73 1.68 -13.98
CA HIS A 38 4.78 2.69 -14.44
C HIS A 38 4.59 3.87 -13.47
N GLY A 39 5.42 3.97 -12.43
CA GLY A 39 5.44 5.12 -11.52
C GLY A 39 4.42 5.05 -10.39
N ALA A 40 3.94 3.85 -10.04
CA ALA A 40 3.17 3.67 -8.82
C ALA A 40 4.00 4.09 -7.60
N ASP A 41 3.40 4.86 -6.69
CA ASP A 41 4.07 5.29 -5.47
C ASP A 41 4.12 4.14 -4.46
N ILE A 42 5.34 3.68 -4.20
CA ILE A 42 5.68 2.54 -3.36
C ILE A 42 5.37 2.75 -1.88
N ASN A 43 5.29 4.01 -1.43
CA ASN A 43 5.05 4.38 -0.03
C ASN A 43 3.62 4.88 0.20
N THR A 44 2.72 4.73 -0.79
CA THR A 44 1.32 5.11 -0.62
C THR A 44 0.72 4.35 0.56
N GLN A 45 0.03 5.03 1.45
CA GLN A 45 -0.70 4.40 2.55
C GLN A 45 -2.18 4.27 2.19
N ASN A 46 -2.77 3.12 2.52
CA ASN A 46 -4.22 2.93 2.50
C ASN A 46 -4.87 3.62 3.71
N LYS A 47 -6.21 3.51 3.85
CA LYS A 47 -6.95 4.14 4.97
C LYS A 47 -6.56 3.60 6.35
N TYR A 48 -5.91 2.44 6.40
CA TYR A 48 -5.42 1.81 7.62
C TYR A 48 -3.97 2.22 7.96
N GLY A 49 -3.35 3.08 7.14
CA GLY A 49 -1.95 3.49 7.29
C GLY A 49 -0.96 2.44 6.81
N LEU A 50 -1.42 1.38 6.14
CA LEU A 50 -0.57 0.30 5.63
C LEU A 50 -0.09 0.64 4.22
N THR A 51 1.19 0.37 3.98
CA THR A 51 1.81 0.45 2.66
C THR A 51 1.69 -0.88 1.91
N PRO A 52 1.96 -0.94 0.59
CA PRO A 52 2.08 -2.20 -0.14
C PRO A 52 3.11 -3.15 0.48
N PHE A 53 4.19 -2.60 1.05
CA PHE A 53 5.21 -3.38 1.77
C PHE A 53 4.65 -4.04 3.03
N ASP A 54 3.87 -3.31 3.83
CA ASP A 54 3.25 -3.85 5.04
C ASP A 54 2.30 -5.02 4.73
N LEU A 55 1.53 -4.90 3.64
CA LEU A 55 0.62 -5.97 3.19
C LEU A 55 1.39 -7.21 2.74
N ALA A 56 2.46 -7.04 1.96
CA ALA A 56 3.32 -8.16 1.54
C ALA A 56 3.99 -8.84 2.75
N LEU A 57 4.45 -8.06 3.72
CA LEU A 57 5.10 -8.55 4.93
C LEU A 57 4.11 -9.33 5.83
N GLN A 58 2.90 -8.82 6.01
CA GLN A 58 1.84 -9.51 6.76
C GLN A 58 1.43 -10.85 6.10
N GLY A 59 1.45 -10.90 4.76
CA GLY A 59 1.21 -12.12 4.00
C GLY A 59 2.38 -13.10 3.98
N GLY A 60 3.57 -12.73 4.47
CA GLY A 60 4.78 -13.55 4.39
C GLY A 60 5.31 -13.69 2.95
N LEU A 61 5.02 -12.72 2.08
CA LEU A 61 5.36 -12.75 0.65
C LEU A 61 6.80 -12.25 0.45
N GLU A 62 7.77 -13.11 0.75
CA GLU A 62 9.20 -12.78 0.72
C GLU A 62 9.66 -12.20 -0.63
N GLU A 63 9.17 -12.75 -1.74
CA GLU A 63 9.58 -12.29 -3.08
C GLU A 63 9.07 -10.88 -3.38
N VAL A 64 7.81 -10.59 -3.07
CA VAL A 64 7.23 -9.25 -3.22
C VAL A 64 7.95 -8.25 -2.30
N THR A 65 8.17 -8.64 -1.04
CA THR A 65 8.88 -7.84 -0.05
C THR A 65 10.29 -7.48 -0.54
N CYS A 66 11.01 -8.45 -1.11
CA CYS A 66 12.31 -8.23 -1.72
C CYS A 66 12.24 -7.24 -2.90
N VAL A 67 11.25 -7.39 -3.78
CA VAL A 67 11.08 -6.49 -4.93
C VAL A 67 10.80 -5.06 -4.48
N LEU A 68 9.94 -4.89 -3.48
CA LEU A 68 9.61 -3.57 -2.94
C LEU A 68 10.84 -2.91 -2.31
N LEU A 69 11.61 -3.64 -1.49
CA LEU A 69 12.88 -3.14 -0.92
C LEU A 69 13.89 -2.76 -1.99
N GLN A 70 14.03 -3.57 -3.05
CA GLN A 70 14.93 -3.27 -4.16
C GLN A 70 14.56 -1.97 -4.90
N HIS A 71 13.28 -1.61 -4.90
CA HIS A 71 12.78 -0.37 -5.50
C HIS A 71 12.71 0.80 -4.52
N GLY A 72 13.25 0.64 -3.31
CA GLY A 72 13.34 1.71 -2.32
C GLY A 72 12.08 1.90 -1.47
N ALA A 73 11.26 0.86 -1.30
CA ALA A 73 10.25 0.85 -0.25
C ALA A 73 10.97 1.09 1.08
N ASP A 74 10.51 2.08 1.84
CA ASP A 74 11.02 2.27 3.18
C ASP A 74 10.41 1.16 4.04
N PRO A 75 11.22 0.27 4.66
CA PRO A 75 10.70 -0.70 5.61
C PRO A 75 10.10 -0.03 6.86
N GLY A 76 10.20 1.31 6.97
CA GLY A 76 9.38 2.17 7.81
C GLY A 76 9.24 1.61 9.20
N ASP A 77 10.21 1.93 10.09
CA ASP A 77 10.31 1.51 11.50
C ASP A 77 9.25 0.49 11.91
N PRO A 78 9.57 -0.81 12.07
CA PRO A 78 8.61 -1.89 12.24
C PRO A 78 7.54 -1.49 13.25
N LEU A 79 6.38 -1.05 12.75
CA LEU A 79 5.43 -0.35 13.59
C LEU A 79 4.92 -1.36 14.61
N PRO A 80 5.08 -1.10 15.93
CA PRO A 80 4.65 -2.02 16.95
C PRO A 80 3.13 -2.16 16.84
N SER A 81 2.65 -3.40 16.77
CA SER A 81 1.25 -3.74 16.96
C SER A 81 0.65 -2.90 18.10
N GLY A 82 -0.26 -2.00 17.74
CA GLY A 82 -1.13 -1.28 18.67
C GLY A 82 -0.65 0.12 19.06
N THR A 83 -1.09 1.14 18.33
CA THR A 83 -1.60 2.37 18.95
C THR A 83 -2.64 3.02 18.02
N VAL A 84 -3.79 3.29 18.60
CA VAL A 84 -5.00 3.88 18.02
C VAL A 84 -4.73 5.29 17.49
N LEU A 85 -5.10 5.57 16.23
CA LEU A 85 -5.55 6.90 15.78
C LEU A 85 -6.71 6.77 14.77
N GLN A 86 -7.81 6.16 15.20
CA GLN A 86 -9.09 6.80 14.88
C GLN A 86 -9.19 8.01 15.81
N THR A 87 -8.92 9.21 15.31
CA THR A 87 -9.48 10.40 15.95
C THR A 87 -10.94 10.47 15.51
N PRO A 88 -11.93 10.23 16.39
CA PRO A 88 -13.32 10.49 16.02
C PRO A 88 -13.46 11.99 15.69
N PRO A 89 -14.35 12.38 14.75
CA PRO A 89 -14.61 13.79 14.50
C PRO A 89 -15.04 14.45 15.82
N PRO A 90 -14.60 15.69 16.10
CA PRO A 90 -14.93 16.37 17.34
C PRO A 90 -16.46 16.47 17.44
N HIS A 91 -17.05 15.79 18.43
CA HIS A 91 -18.43 16.05 18.79
C HIS A 91 -18.51 17.50 19.31
N PRO A 92 -19.36 18.35 18.71
CA PRO A 92 -19.56 19.70 19.21
C PRO A 92 -20.20 19.60 20.59
N ILE A 93 -19.46 20.02 21.62
CA ILE A 93 -20.07 20.39 22.91
C ILE A 93 -20.76 21.72 22.67
N ALA A 94 -22.07 21.68 22.42
CA ALA A 94 -22.92 22.85 22.41
C ALA A 94 -23.98 22.71 23.52
N MET A 95 -23.64 23.36 24.64
CA MET A 95 -24.45 23.93 25.74
C MET A 95 -25.71 23.20 26.24
#